data_AF-A0A368TJ96-F1
#
_entry.id   AF-A0A368TJ96-F1
#
_cell.length_a   1.000
_cell.length_b   1.000
_cell.length_c   1.000
_cell.angle_alpha   90.00
_cell.angle_beta   90.00
_cell.angle_gamma   90.00
#
_symmetry.space_group_name_H-M   'P 1'
#
loop_
_entity.id
_entity.type
_entity.pdbx_description
1 polymer ?
#
loop_
_entity_poly.entity_id
_entity_poly.type
_entity_poly.pdbx_seq_one_letter_code
_entity_poly.pdbx_strand_id
1 'polypeptide(L)'
;PEGIDTWWNEFDKLEVDGKLDLLYNTFGREEEEEFREDLFDAVDEVVNILATKSRVEEGIKLLETLKEQRPAQYMADYMYYDNYLLHYYAPQGEKERMNEIIKHFEGDPEKGVDYIAVALDIFRLYGMAEETSELSRMAYKKLKNSEEIMSWGIDELNQRAIFCAIREYITSLNYGEEEAERAFLKDLKGLDFWEEEPATLDDKRLQNTVKTLRGEIKRDWKREDFLISNANCEDNVYLFVIEFIRYLHIEKSLEWVTGDLFFELIMKYFGEIKERRRGFYFSYSKECLDEYLGSYFGFFSLNDAKGMAGLKAHEFFSSFMHQKGIIRDKELRKIERVIEELNVPSRELYERNTWKYRFLEAWM
;
A
#
# COMPACT_ATOMS: atom_id res chain seq x y z
N PRO A 1 0.86 15.76 -42.72
CA PRO A 1 0.77 14.68 -41.72
C PRO A 1 1.78 13.58 -42.07
N GLU A 2 2.91 13.55 -41.38
CA GLU A 2 3.76 12.35 -41.35
C GLU A 2 2.98 11.31 -40.54
N GLY A 3 2.77 10.11 -41.12
CA GLY A 3 2.00 9.06 -40.47
C GLY A 3 2.69 8.53 -39.21
N ILE A 4 1.95 7.83 -38.36
CA ILE A 4 2.42 7.32 -37.07
C ILE A 4 3.70 6.48 -37.17
N ASP A 5 3.83 5.65 -38.21
CA ASP A 5 5.04 4.89 -38.53
C ASP A 5 6.28 5.78 -38.71
N THR A 6 6.10 6.96 -39.32
CA THR A 6 7.22 7.88 -39.57
C THR A 6 7.67 8.53 -38.26
N TRP A 7 6.72 8.86 -37.38
CA TRP A 7 7.01 9.41 -36.07
C TRP A 7 7.72 8.39 -35.18
N TRP A 8 7.27 7.14 -35.12
CA TRP A 8 7.96 6.08 -34.38
C TRP A 8 9.38 5.83 -34.90
N ASN A 9 9.54 5.81 -36.23
CA ASN A 9 10.86 5.70 -36.86
C ASN A 9 11.79 6.87 -36.53
N GLU A 10 11.27 8.05 -36.21
CA GLU A 10 12.04 9.18 -35.71
C GLU A 10 12.34 9.01 -34.23
N PHE A 11 11.32 8.73 -33.42
CA PHE A 11 11.42 8.49 -31.98
C PHE A 11 12.48 7.46 -31.63
N ASP A 12 12.48 6.29 -32.29
CA ASP A 12 13.43 5.20 -32.04
C ASP A 12 14.88 5.54 -32.35
N LYS A 13 15.13 6.56 -33.20
CA LYS A 13 16.49 7.00 -33.55
C LYS A 13 17.02 8.07 -32.60
N LEU A 14 16.16 8.67 -31.78
CA LEU A 14 16.53 9.74 -30.89
C LEU A 14 17.06 9.20 -29.56
N GLU A 15 18.06 9.89 -29.03
CA GLU A 15 18.45 9.75 -27.63
C GLU A 15 17.40 10.39 -26.71
N VAL A 16 17.45 10.10 -25.41
CA VAL A 16 16.41 10.51 -24.43
C VAL A 16 16.02 11.99 -24.50
N ASP A 17 16.99 12.91 -24.67
CA ASP A 17 16.69 14.34 -24.76
C ASP A 17 15.93 14.68 -26.05
N GLY A 18 16.30 14.03 -27.16
CA GLY A 18 15.59 14.17 -28.43
C GLY A 18 14.19 13.57 -28.35
N LYS A 19 14.03 12.40 -27.71
CA LYS A 19 12.71 11.78 -27.47
C LYS A 19 11.82 12.70 -26.63
N LEU A 20 12.38 13.30 -25.57
CA LEU A 20 11.67 14.24 -24.71
C LEU A 20 11.22 15.49 -25.48
N ASP A 21 12.11 16.11 -26.27
CA ASP A 21 11.78 17.26 -27.11
C ASP A 21 10.72 16.89 -28.17
N LEU A 22 10.82 15.71 -28.78
CA LEU A 22 9.84 15.21 -29.73
C LEU A 22 8.46 15.07 -29.08
N LEU A 23 8.37 14.51 -27.87
CA LEU A 23 7.12 14.39 -27.12
C LEU A 23 6.51 15.76 -26.80
N TYR A 24 7.29 16.72 -26.30
CA TYR A 24 6.77 18.08 -26.04
C TYR A 24 6.24 18.75 -27.32
N ASN A 25 6.94 18.58 -28.45
CA ASN A 25 6.47 19.09 -29.73
C ASN A 25 5.20 18.39 -30.22
N THR A 26 5.06 17.10 -29.92
CA THR A 26 3.91 16.27 -30.25
C THR A 26 2.67 16.73 -29.46
N PHE A 27 2.83 16.99 -28.15
CA PHE A 27 1.74 17.50 -27.31
C PHE A 27 1.17 18.84 -27.78
N GLY A 28 1.94 19.68 -28.48
CA GLY A 28 1.49 20.97 -28.99
C GLY A 28 0.75 20.95 -30.35
N ARG A 29 0.57 19.80 -31.00
CA ARG A 29 0.01 19.70 -32.37
C ARG A 29 -1.44 19.19 -32.38
N GLU A 30 -2.31 19.63 -33.29
CA GLU A 30 -3.57 18.89 -33.51
C GLU A 30 -3.27 17.54 -34.19
N GLU A 31 -3.77 16.43 -33.64
CA GLU A 31 -3.44 15.08 -34.08
C GLU A 31 -4.67 14.30 -34.54
N GLU A 32 -4.41 13.37 -35.46
CA GLU A 32 -5.36 12.36 -35.92
C GLU A 32 -5.58 11.29 -34.83
N GLU A 33 -6.73 10.63 -34.84
CA GLU A 33 -7.19 9.72 -33.77
C GLU A 33 -6.25 8.52 -33.53
N GLU A 34 -5.52 8.09 -34.56
CA GLU A 34 -4.53 6.99 -34.53
C GLU A 34 -3.35 7.27 -33.59
N PHE A 35 -2.99 8.54 -33.37
CA PHE A 35 -1.91 8.93 -32.44
C PHE A 35 -2.28 8.78 -30.96
N ARG A 36 -3.57 8.58 -30.63
CA ARG A 36 -4.03 8.53 -29.25
C ARG A 36 -3.62 7.25 -28.53
N GLU A 37 -3.52 6.12 -29.22
CA GLU A 37 -3.25 4.82 -28.59
C GLU A 37 -1.74 4.57 -28.40
N ASP A 38 -0.89 5.09 -29.28
CA ASP A 38 0.57 4.84 -29.24
C ASP A 38 1.35 5.82 -28.34
N LEU A 39 0.76 6.94 -27.95
CA LEU A 39 1.47 7.96 -27.17
C LEU A 39 1.84 7.46 -25.76
N PHE A 40 1.06 6.51 -25.22
CA PHE A 40 1.32 5.89 -23.93
C PHE A 40 2.71 5.23 -23.88
N ASP A 41 3.01 4.35 -24.84
CA ASP A 41 4.26 3.59 -24.87
C ASP A 41 5.47 4.52 -24.93
N ALA A 42 5.39 5.59 -25.73
CA ALA A 42 6.46 6.56 -25.87
C ALA A 42 6.68 7.37 -24.58
N VAL A 43 5.60 7.79 -23.91
CA VAL A 43 5.67 8.53 -22.65
C VAL A 43 6.22 7.64 -21.53
N ASP A 44 5.70 6.42 -21.38
CA ASP A 44 6.17 5.48 -20.36
C ASP A 44 7.65 5.12 -20.57
N GLU A 45 8.09 4.90 -21.82
CA GLU A 45 9.49 4.63 -22.13
C GLU A 45 10.39 5.79 -21.69
N VAL A 46 10.05 7.04 -22.07
CA VAL A 46 10.85 8.21 -21.73
C VAL A 46 10.89 8.45 -20.22
N VAL A 47 9.75 8.31 -19.52
CA VAL A 47 9.70 8.44 -18.05
C VAL A 47 10.59 7.39 -17.39
N ASN A 48 10.54 6.14 -17.84
CA ASN A 48 11.39 5.06 -17.31
C ASN A 48 12.88 5.32 -17.56
N ILE A 49 13.27 5.78 -18.76
CA ILE A 49 14.66 6.13 -19.07
C ILE A 49 15.13 7.32 -18.20
N LEU A 50 14.29 8.34 -18.01
CA LEU A 50 14.63 9.49 -17.17
C LEU A 50 14.78 9.09 -15.70
N ALA A 51 13.89 8.25 -15.17
CA ALA A 51 13.96 7.74 -13.81
C ALA A 51 15.26 6.95 -13.55
N THR A 52 15.61 6.03 -14.46
CA THR A 52 16.85 5.23 -14.35
C THR A 52 18.13 6.05 -14.50
N LYS A 53 18.06 7.22 -15.15
CA LYS A 53 19.16 8.20 -15.26
C LYS A 53 19.14 9.27 -14.16
N SER A 54 18.35 9.07 -13.10
CA SER A 54 18.20 10.02 -11.98
C SER A 54 17.75 11.43 -12.42
N ARG A 55 16.88 11.51 -13.43
CA ARG A 55 16.24 12.73 -13.96
C ARG A 55 14.73 12.68 -13.77
N VAL A 56 14.28 12.19 -12.62
CA VAL A 56 12.86 11.92 -12.32
C VAL A 56 12.02 13.18 -12.51
N GLU A 57 12.51 14.34 -12.09
CA GLU A 57 11.82 15.62 -12.17
C GLU A 57 11.44 16.00 -13.61
N GLU A 58 12.26 15.62 -14.59
CA GLU A 58 11.97 15.87 -16.01
C GLU A 58 10.88 14.93 -16.53
N GLY A 59 10.84 13.68 -16.05
CA GLY A 59 9.77 12.73 -16.33
C GLY A 59 8.44 13.19 -15.72
N ILE A 60 8.47 13.68 -14.47
CA ILE A 60 7.28 14.24 -13.82
C ILE A 60 6.78 15.48 -14.57
N LYS A 61 7.68 16.36 -14.99
CA LYS A 61 7.32 17.52 -15.83
C LYS A 61 6.69 17.10 -17.15
N LEU A 62 7.18 16.04 -17.78
CA LEU A 62 6.59 15.48 -19.00
C LEU A 62 5.14 15.03 -18.74
N LEU A 63 4.90 14.28 -17.66
CA LEU A 63 3.55 13.81 -17.28
C LEU A 63 2.59 14.96 -16.97
N GLU A 64 3.03 15.96 -16.19
CA GLU A 64 2.23 17.15 -15.90
C GLU A 64 1.92 17.94 -17.18
N THR A 65 2.87 18.02 -18.11
CA THR A 65 2.63 18.68 -19.40
C THR A 65 1.64 17.90 -20.28
N LEU A 66 1.72 16.56 -20.29
CA LEU A 66 0.74 15.70 -20.96
C LEU A 66 -0.65 15.94 -20.36
N LYS A 67 -0.76 15.97 -19.03
CA LYS A 67 -2.02 16.23 -18.32
C LYS A 67 -2.64 17.57 -18.68
N GLU A 68 -1.83 18.64 -18.74
CA GLU A 68 -2.30 19.99 -19.06
C GLU A 68 -2.68 20.17 -20.54
N GLN A 69 -1.83 19.68 -21.46
CA GLN A 69 -2.01 19.94 -22.89
C GLN A 69 -2.90 18.90 -23.58
N ARG A 70 -2.93 17.67 -23.06
CA ARG A 70 -3.63 16.52 -23.63
C ARG A 70 -4.40 15.75 -22.56
N PRO A 71 -5.35 16.39 -21.85
CA PRO A 71 -6.05 15.78 -20.73
C PRO A 71 -6.84 14.52 -21.12
N ALA A 72 -7.38 14.45 -22.35
CA ALA A 72 -8.10 13.26 -22.79
C ALA A 72 -7.19 12.03 -22.95
N GLN A 73 -5.99 12.23 -23.52
CA GLN A 73 -4.97 11.19 -23.64
C GLN A 73 -4.39 10.81 -22.27
N TYR A 74 -4.14 11.79 -21.41
CA TYR A 74 -3.76 11.52 -20.03
C TYR A 74 -4.79 10.63 -19.33
N MET A 75 -6.08 10.99 -19.43
CA MET A 75 -7.17 10.23 -18.81
C MET A 75 -7.41 8.85 -19.42
N ALA A 76 -6.92 8.59 -20.64
CA ALA A 76 -6.97 7.27 -21.25
C ALA A 76 -6.09 6.27 -20.48
N ASP A 77 -4.96 6.71 -19.92
CA ASP A 77 -3.98 5.85 -19.23
C ASP A 77 -3.59 6.38 -17.85
N TYR A 78 -4.50 7.15 -17.22
CA TYR A 78 -4.20 7.90 -16.00
C TYR A 78 -3.62 7.03 -14.89
N MET A 79 -4.06 5.78 -14.78
CA MET A 79 -3.66 4.88 -13.70
C MET A 79 -2.15 4.58 -13.75
N TYR A 80 -1.56 4.51 -14.94
CA TYR A 80 -0.11 4.34 -15.10
C TYR A 80 0.64 5.62 -14.75
N TYR A 81 0.18 6.77 -15.25
CA TYR A 81 0.83 8.06 -15.01
C TYR A 81 0.74 8.49 -13.54
N ASP A 82 -0.45 8.37 -12.95
CA ASP A 82 -0.71 8.70 -11.55
C ASP A 82 0.13 7.83 -10.61
N ASN A 83 0.46 6.59 -10.97
CA ASN A 83 1.38 5.76 -10.18
C ASN A 83 2.78 6.41 -10.06
N TYR A 84 3.34 6.94 -11.16
CA TYR A 84 4.61 7.69 -11.09
C TYR A 84 4.48 8.95 -10.25
N LEU A 85 3.38 9.71 -10.45
CA LEU A 85 3.12 10.95 -9.71
C LEU A 85 2.94 10.70 -8.21
N LEU A 86 2.25 9.64 -7.81
CA LEU A 86 2.06 9.23 -6.41
C LEU A 86 3.39 8.99 -5.72
N HIS A 87 4.29 8.21 -6.33
CA HIS A 87 5.62 7.95 -5.78
C HIS A 87 6.46 9.23 -5.65
N TYR A 88 6.24 10.23 -6.52
CA TYR A 88 6.96 11.49 -6.46
C TYR A 88 6.36 12.46 -5.42
N TYR A 89 5.06 12.66 -5.41
CA TYR A 89 4.38 13.66 -4.59
C TYR A 89 4.12 13.24 -3.14
N ALA A 90 3.85 11.96 -2.87
CA ALA A 90 3.59 11.47 -1.52
C ALA A 90 4.73 11.80 -0.52
N PRO A 91 6.02 11.53 -0.83
CA PRO A 91 7.12 11.94 0.05
C PRO A 91 7.27 13.45 0.26
N GLN A 92 6.68 14.27 -0.60
CA GLN A 92 6.73 15.74 -0.51
C GLN A 92 5.52 16.31 0.26
N GLY A 93 4.52 15.49 0.56
CA GLY A 93 3.30 15.93 1.24
C GLY A 93 2.45 16.87 0.39
N GLU A 94 2.50 16.76 -0.95
CA GLU A 94 1.71 17.59 -1.86
C GLU A 94 0.23 17.16 -1.90
N LYS A 95 -0.50 17.49 -0.83
CA LYS A 95 -1.88 17.06 -0.60
C LYS A 95 -2.83 17.42 -1.74
N GLU A 96 -2.70 18.61 -2.31
CA GLU A 96 -3.55 19.03 -3.43
C GLU A 96 -3.38 18.13 -4.66
N ARG A 97 -2.15 17.70 -4.94
CA ARG A 97 -1.85 16.75 -6.04
C ARG A 97 -2.40 15.36 -5.75
N MET A 98 -2.31 14.90 -4.51
CA MET A 98 -2.89 13.61 -4.09
C MET A 98 -4.41 13.60 -4.21
N ASN A 99 -5.07 14.67 -3.80
CA ASN A 99 -6.53 14.81 -3.97
C ASN A 99 -6.94 14.85 -5.45
N GLU A 100 -6.09 15.42 -6.33
CA GLU A 100 -6.34 15.40 -7.77
C GLU A 100 -6.27 13.98 -8.34
N ILE A 101 -5.26 13.20 -7.94
CA ILE A 101 -5.12 11.79 -8.34
C ILE A 101 -6.30 10.94 -7.81
N ILE A 102 -6.71 11.14 -6.56
CA ILE A 102 -7.87 10.45 -5.99
C ILE A 102 -9.11 10.68 -6.87
N LYS A 103 -9.36 11.92 -7.32
CA LYS A 103 -10.50 12.26 -8.20
C LYS A 103 -10.47 11.53 -9.53
N HIS A 104 -9.30 11.19 -10.07
CA HIS A 104 -9.23 10.37 -11.29
C HIS A 104 -9.78 8.96 -11.05
N PHE A 105 -9.35 8.31 -9.95
CA PHE A 105 -9.91 7.02 -9.52
C PHE A 105 -11.39 7.12 -9.18
N GLU A 106 -11.86 8.27 -8.66
CA GLU A 106 -13.30 8.48 -8.47
C GLU A 106 -14.06 8.48 -9.79
N GLY A 107 -13.49 9.00 -10.88
CA GLY A 107 -14.16 9.08 -12.17
C GLY A 107 -14.51 7.70 -12.75
N ASP A 108 -13.58 6.77 -12.70
CA ASP A 108 -13.70 5.41 -13.25
C ASP A 108 -12.88 4.40 -12.41
N PRO A 109 -13.44 3.91 -11.28
CA PRO A 109 -12.72 3.07 -10.34
C PRO A 109 -12.52 1.63 -10.83
N GLU A 110 -13.37 1.13 -11.74
CA GLU A 110 -13.26 -0.24 -12.26
C GLU A 110 -12.06 -0.37 -13.19
N LYS A 111 -11.87 0.60 -14.09
CA LYS A 111 -10.70 0.67 -14.97
C LYS A 111 -9.37 0.72 -14.22
N GLY A 112 -9.37 1.33 -13.02
CA GLY A 112 -8.17 1.56 -12.21
C GLY A 112 -8.01 0.62 -11.02
N VAL A 113 -8.80 -0.46 -10.89
CA VAL A 113 -8.91 -1.21 -9.61
C VAL A 113 -7.55 -1.72 -9.07
N ASP A 114 -6.70 -2.28 -9.92
CA ASP A 114 -5.37 -2.75 -9.50
C ASP A 114 -4.49 -1.59 -9.01
N TYR A 115 -4.63 -0.42 -9.65
CA TYR A 115 -3.91 0.79 -9.28
C TYR A 115 -4.50 1.50 -8.07
N ILE A 116 -5.78 1.31 -7.75
CA ILE A 116 -6.36 1.74 -6.47
C ILE A 116 -5.67 1.01 -5.32
N ALA A 117 -5.43 -0.30 -5.46
CA ALA A 117 -4.73 -1.07 -4.43
C ALA A 117 -3.30 -0.54 -4.23
N VAL A 118 -2.58 -0.28 -5.33
CA VAL A 118 -1.23 0.31 -5.31
C VAL A 118 -1.22 1.71 -4.68
N ALA A 119 -2.15 2.58 -5.07
CA ALA A 119 -2.28 3.93 -4.52
C ALA A 119 -2.56 3.92 -3.01
N LEU A 120 -3.47 3.05 -2.56
CA LEU A 120 -3.74 2.84 -1.13
C LEU A 120 -2.48 2.40 -0.39
N ASP A 121 -1.68 1.50 -0.99
CA ASP A 121 -0.44 1.06 -0.36
C ASP A 121 0.59 2.19 -0.31
N ILE A 122 0.73 3.02 -1.35
CA ILE A 122 1.59 4.22 -1.32
C ILE A 122 1.15 5.19 -0.22
N PHE A 123 -0.14 5.50 -0.12
CA PHE A 123 -0.67 6.37 0.93
C PHE A 123 -0.36 5.82 2.33
N ARG A 124 -0.54 4.51 2.54
CA ARG A 124 -0.22 3.85 3.81
C ARG A 124 1.28 3.86 4.11
N LEU A 125 2.14 3.67 3.12
CA LEU A 125 3.60 3.76 3.26
C LEU A 125 4.06 5.14 3.75
N TYR A 126 3.46 6.20 3.22
CA TYR A 126 3.78 7.59 3.59
C TYR A 126 2.95 8.13 4.76
N GLY A 127 2.10 7.32 5.39
CA GLY A 127 1.27 7.73 6.53
C GLY A 127 0.14 8.70 6.19
N MET A 128 -0.28 8.74 4.92
CA MET A 128 -1.34 9.62 4.41
C MET A 128 -2.72 9.08 4.78
N ALA A 129 -3.08 9.23 6.06
CA ALA A 129 -4.25 8.57 6.64
C ALA A 129 -5.59 9.11 6.14
N GLU A 130 -5.66 10.40 5.79
CA GLU A 130 -6.89 11.01 5.26
C GLU A 130 -7.15 10.52 3.84
N GLU A 131 -6.13 10.53 3.00
CA GLU A 131 -6.13 10.05 1.61
C GLU A 131 -6.44 8.54 1.55
N THR A 132 -5.87 7.76 2.47
CA THR A 132 -6.20 6.33 2.62
C THR A 132 -7.68 6.13 2.96
N SER A 133 -8.23 6.94 3.89
CA SER A 133 -9.65 6.85 4.28
C SER A 133 -10.57 7.24 3.12
N GLU A 134 -10.28 8.34 2.44
CA GLU A 134 -11.06 8.84 1.30
C GLU A 134 -11.11 7.81 0.17
N LEU A 135 -9.94 7.35 -0.30
CA LEU A 135 -9.86 6.41 -1.41
C LEU A 135 -10.48 5.04 -1.07
N SER A 136 -10.23 4.50 0.12
CA SER A 136 -10.76 3.18 0.51
C SER A 136 -12.29 3.18 0.61
N ARG A 137 -12.88 4.21 1.23
CA ARG A 137 -14.34 4.35 1.37
C ARG A 137 -15.00 4.57 0.01
N MET A 138 -14.43 5.43 -0.81
CA MET A 138 -14.93 5.71 -2.16
C MET A 138 -14.89 4.44 -3.01
N ALA A 139 -13.74 3.77 -3.08
CA ALA A 139 -13.54 2.56 -3.87
C ALA A 139 -14.50 1.46 -3.40
N TYR A 140 -14.55 1.16 -2.10
CA TYR A 140 -15.48 0.15 -1.58
C TYR A 140 -16.93 0.46 -1.96
N LYS A 141 -17.41 1.69 -1.75
CA LYS A 141 -18.79 2.06 -2.05
C LYS A 141 -19.16 1.89 -3.53
N LYS A 142 -18.23 2.17 -4.44
CA LYS A 142 -18.46 2.04 -5.88
C LYS A 142 -18.31 0.61 -6.39
N LEU A 143 -17.38 -0.15 -5.80
CA LEU A 143 -16.96 -1.45 -6.30
C LEU A 143 -17.62 -2.63 -5.59
N LYS A 144 -18.24 -2.46 -4.41
CA LYS A 144 -18.74 -3.57 -3.59
C LYS A 144 -19.74 -4.52 -4.25
N ASN A 145 -20.41 -4.07 -5.31
CA ASN A 145 -21.36 -4.87 -6.09
C ASN A 145 -20.87 -5.14 -7.51
N SER A 146 -19.61 -4.82 -7.83
CA SER A 146 -19.04 -5.07 -9.15
C SER A 146 -18.88 -6.57 -9.38
N GLU A 147 -19.36 -7.07 -10.51
CA GLU A 147 -19.18 -8.47 -10.92
C GLU A 147 -17.81 -8.72 -11.55
N GLU A 148 -17.07 -7.64 -11.88
CA GLU A 148 -15.77 -7.72 -12.54
C GLU A 148 -14.61 -7.88 -11.54
N ILE A 149 -14.86 -7.58 -10.27
CA ILE A 149 -13.86 -7.66 -9.20
C ILE A 149 -14.09 -8.93 -8.39
N MET A 150 -13.00 -9.65 -8.16
CA MET A 150 -13.01 -10.83 -7.30
C MET A 150 -13.46 -10.47 -5.88
N SER A 151 -14.27 -11.32 -5.27
CA SER A 151 -14.83 -11.07 -3.93
C SER A 151 -13.77 -10.73 -2.88
N TRP A 152 -12.62 -11.43 -2.91
CA TRP A 152 -11.52 -11.18 -1.98
C TRP A 152 -10.93 -9.77 -2.10
N GLY A 153 -10.94 -9.16 -3.30
CA GLY A 153 -10.48 -7.78 -3.50
C GLY A 153 -11.46 -6.76 -2.91
N ILE A 154 -12.76 -7.06 -2.95
CA ILE A 154 -13.80 -6.26 -2.28
C ILE A 154 -13.65 -6.37 -0.76
N ASP A 155 -13.38 -7.56 -0.24
CA ASP A 155 -13.15 -7.79 1.19
C ASP A 155 -11.93 -7.01 1.69
N GLU A 156 -10.83 -6.97 0.92
CA GLU A 156 -9.64 -6.18 1.26
C GLU A 156 -9.94 -4.67 1.31
N LEU A 157 -10.68 -4.13 0.32
CA LEU A 157 -11.12 -2.73 0.33
C LEU A 157 -12.02 -2.42 1.53
N ASN A 158 -12.93 -3.34 1.85
CA ASN A 158 -13.82 -3.21 2.98
C ASN A 158 -13.05 -3.16 4.32
N GLN A 159 -12.13 -4.09 4.52
CA GLN A 159 -11.30 -4.14 5.73
C GLN A 159 -10.48 -2.86 5.91
N ARG A 160 -9.91 -2.32 4.83
CA ARG A 160 -9.18 -1.04 4.85
C ARG A 160 -10.10 0.13 5.24
N ALA A 161 -11.30 0.20 4.67
CA ALA A 161 -12.27 1.24 5.01
C ALA A 161 -12.74 1.14 6.49
N ILE A 162 -12.98 -0.07 6.99
CA ILE A 162 -13.33 -0.32 8.39
C ILE A 162 -12.19 0.10 9.32
N PHE A 163 -10.93 -0.24 8.99
CA PHE A 163 -9.79 0.17 9.79
C PHE A 163 -9.67 1.70 9.85
N CYS A 164 -9.89 2.40 8.74
CA CYS A 164 -9.94 3.87 8.71
C CYS A 164 -11.04 4.43 9.61
N ALA A 165 -12.24 3.84 9.60
CA ALA A 165 -13.33 4.23 10.50
C ALA A 165 -12.95 4.02 11.99
N ILE A 166 -12.31 2.89 12.32
CA ILE A 166 -11.80 2.62 13.67
C ILE A 166 -10.76 3.68 14.06
N ARG A 167 -9.79 3.96 13.19
CA ARG A 167 -8.75 4.99 13.41
C ARG A 167 -9.38 6.35 13.69
N GLU A 168 -10.28 6.81 12.84
CA GLU A 168 -10.96 8.11 13.00
C GLU A 168 -11.68 8.19 14.35
N TYR A 169 -12.37 7.11 14.76
CA TYR A 169 -13.02 7.05 16.06
C TYR A 169 -12.04 7.10 17.25
N ILE A 170 -10.97 6.30 17.25
CA ILE A 170 -10.03 6.23 18.39
C ILE A 170 -9.12 7.45 18.52
N THR A 171 -8.98 8.23 17.45
CA THR A 171 -8.20 9.47 17.39
C THR A 171 -9.05 10.73 17.57
N SER A 172 -10.38 10.60 17.52
CA SER A 172 -11.31 11.71 17.74
C SER A 172 -11.18 12.31 19.14
N LEU A 173 -11.31 13.64 19.22
CA LEU A 173 -11.37 14.37 20.50
C LEU A 173 -12.58 13.95 21.36
N ASN A 174 -13.63 13.42 20.73
CA ASN A 174 -14.89 13.03 21.37
C ASN A 174 -14.96 11.51 21.61
N TYR A 175 -13.83 10.79 21.56
CA TYR A 175 -13.80 9.34 21.81
C TYR A 175 -14.47 8.99 23.14
N GLY A 176 -15.35 7.98 23.12
CA GLY A 176 -16.11 7.52 24.29
C GLY A 176 -17.37 8.36 24.61
N GLU A 177 -17.64 9.44 23.87
CA GLU A 177 -18.92 10.13 23.93
C GLU A 177 -19.98 9.39 23.12
N GLU A 178 -21.22 9.35 23.63
CA GLU A 178 -22.35 8.64 23.02
C GLU A 178 -22.60 9.10 21.57
N GLU A 179 -22.45 10.38 21.27
CA GLU A 179 -22.64 10.91 19.91
C GLU A 179 -21.56 10.42 18.95
N ALA A 180 -20.30 10.42 19.37
CA ALA A 180 -19.19 9.92 18.56
C ALA A 180 -19.31 8.41 18.33
N GLU A 181 -19.68 7.64 19.36
CA GLU A 181 -19.92 6.20 19.23
C GLU A 181 -21.07 5.90 18.27
N ARG A 182 -22.18 6.66 18.35
CA ARG A 182 -23.29 6.52 17.39
C ARG A 182 -22.88 6.85 15.96
N ALA A 183 -22.07 7.90 15.75
CA ALA A 183 -21.57 8.26 14.44
C ALA A 183 -20.67 7.16 13.86
N PHE A 184 -19.76 6.61 14.69
CA PHE A 184 -18.89 5.51 14.34
C PHE A 184 -19.67 4.24 13.98
N LEU A 185 -20.64 3.82 14.79
CA LEU A 185 -21.47 2.66 14.49
C LEU A 185 -22.32 2.84 13.22
N LYS A 186 -22.84 4.06 12.98
CA LYS A 186 -23.55 4.39 11.74
C LYS A 186 -22.62 4.26 10.52
N ASP A 187 -21.37 4.67 10.68
CA ASP A 187 -20.38 4.60 9.62
C ASP A 187 -19.99 3.15 9.30
N LEU A 188 -19.70 2.33 10.32
CA LEU A 188 -19.49 0.89 10.15
C LEU A 188 -20.67 0.19 9.47
N LYS A 189 -21.90 0.64 9.77
CA LYS A 189 -23.10 0.13 9.10
C LYS A 189 -23.10 0.45 7.60
N GLY A 190 -22.63 1.64 7.23
CA GLY A 190 -22.49 2.04 5.83
C GLY A 190 -21.38 1.29 5.08
N LEU A 191 -20.46 0.70 5.83
CA LEU A 191 -19.38 -0.16 5.35
C LEU A 191 -19.72 -1.66 5.49
N ASP A 192 -20.99 -2.02 5.70
CA ASP A 192 -21.45 -3.40 5.76
C ASP A 192 -20.67 -4.28 6.76
N PHE A 193 -20.19 -3.72 7.87
CA PHE A 193 -19.37 -4.42 8.88
C PHE A 193 -20.05 -5.66 9.48
N TRP A 194 -21.39 -5.65 9.55
CA TRP A 194 -22.18 -6.75 10.13
C TRP A 194 -22.81 -7.57 9.01
N GLU A 195 -22.29 -8.77 8.77
CA GLU A 195 -22.76 -9.68 7.71
C GLU A 195 -24.06 -10.41 8.10
N GLU A 196 -24.22 -10.79 9.37
CA GLU A 196 -25.37 -11.55 9.87
C GLU A 196 -25.92 -10.98 11.20
N GLU A 197 -27.25 -11.00 11.36
CA GLU A 197 -27.92 -10.65 12.61
C GLU A 197 -28.29 -11.93 13.40
N PRO A 198 -27.91 -12.06 14.68
CA PRO A 198 -27.36 -11.03 15.56
C PRO A 198 -25.82 -10.90 15.53
N ALA A 199 -25.34 -9.67 15.36
CA ALA A 199 -23.95 -9.20 15.25
C ALA A 199 -22.98 -9.45 16.45
N THR A 200 -23.38 -10.24 17.45
CA THR A 200 -22.73 -10.25 18.78
C THR A 200 -21.25 -10.63 18.79
N LEU A 201 -20.78 -11.46 17.85
CA LEU A 201 -19.37 -11.85 17.75
C LEU A 201 -18.52 -10.70 17.19
N ASP A 202 -19.02 -10.02 16.18
CA ASP A 202 -18.36 -8.91 15.51
C ASP A 202 -18.26 -7.70 16.44
N ASP A 203 -19.32 -7.43 17.22
CA ASP A 203 -19.31 -6.39 18.25
C ASP A 203 -18.21 -6.63 19.29
N LYS A 204 -18.05 -7.88 19.74
CA LYS A 204 -17.02 -8.23 20.71
C LYS A 204 -15.61 -8.08 20.12
N ARG A 205 -15.42 -8.47 18.86
CA ARG A 205 -14.14 -8.31 18.14
C ARG A 205 -13.82 -6.83 17.95
N LEU A 206 -14.78 -6.03 17.48
CA LEU A 206 -14.65 -4.58 17.31
C LEU A 206 -14.26 -3.89 18.61
N GLN A 207 -14.97 -4.17 19.71
CA GLN A 207 -14.69 -3.60 21.02
C GLN A 207 -13.29 -3.99 21.53
N ASN A 208 -12.87 -5.23 21.30
CA ASN A 208 -11.51 -5.66 21.64
C ASN A 208 -10.46 -4.94 20.80
N THR A 209 -10.68 -4.76 19.50
CA THR A 209 -9.76 -4.04 18.60
C THR A 209 -9.60 -2.58 19.04
N VAL A 210 -10.72 -1.86 19.21
CA VAL A 210 -10.72 -0.45 19.67
C VAL A 210 -9.96 -0.29 20.98
N LYS A 211 -10.29 -1.10 22.00
CA LYS A 211 -9.64 -1.04 23.31
C LYS A 211 -8.16 -1.43 23.26
N THR A 212 -7.80 -2.35 22.37
CA THR A 212 -6.40 -2.78 22.19
C THR A 212 -5.58 -1.67 21.53
N LEU A 213 -6.09 -1.03 20.47
CA LEU A 213 -5.44 0.12 19.82
C LEU A 213 -5.28 1.30 20.78
N ARG A 214 -6.27 1.54 21.66
CA ARG A 214 -6.20 2.56 22.72
C ARG A 214 -5.28 2.19 23.88
N GLY A 215 -4.86 0.92 23.99
CA GLY A 215 -4.06 0.42 25.12
C GLY A 215 -4.83 0.28 26.44
N GLU A 216 -6.16 0.22 26.36
CA GLU A 216 -7.05 0.05 27.51
C GLU A 216 -7.09 -1.41 28.00
N ILE A 217 -6.74 -2.35 27.12
CA ILE A 217 -6.54 -3.76 27.48
C ILE A 217 -5.04 -4.06 27.49
N LYS A 218 -4.57 -4.60 28.61
CA LYS A 218 -3.21 -5.16 28.74
C LYS A 218 -3.32 -6.67 28.84
N ARG A 219 -2.62 -7.38 27.95
CA ARG A 219 -2.53 -8.84 27.96
C ARG A 219 -1.11 -9.25 28.34
N ASP A 220 -1.01 -10.25 29.21
CA ASP A 220 0.25 -10.89 29.57
C ASP A 220 0.47 -12.07 28.62
N TRP A 221 0.91 -11.75 27.41
CA TRP A 221 1.10 -12.73 26.35
C TRP A 221 2.20 -13.73 26.70
N LYS A 222 1.92 -15.00 26.43
CA LYS A 222 2.88 -16.09 26.57
C LYS A 222 3.06 -16.79 25.24
N ARG A 223 4.20 -17.45 25.06
CA ARG A 223 4.50 -18.17 23.81
C ARG A 223 3.44 -19.23 23.50
N GLU A 224 2.89 -19.86 24.52
CA GLU A 224 1.88 -20.91 24.44
C GLU A 224 0.54 -20.41 23.86
N ASP A 225 0.28 -19.09 23.94
CA ASP A 225 -0.92 -18.46 23.39
C ASP A 225 -0.94 -18.49 21.85
N PHE A 226 0.23 -18.69 21.23
CA PHE A 226 0.44 -18.69 19.78
C PHE A 226 0.85 -20.08 19.25
N LEU A 227 0.61 -21.14 20.01
CA LEU A 227 0.69 -22.50 19.49
C LEU A 227 -0.54 -22.77 18.62
N ILE A 228 -0.35 -23.26 17.40
CA ILE A 228 -1.42 -23.55 16.43
C ILE A 228 -2.45 -24.55 17.01
N SER A 229 -2.04 -25.40 17.96
CA SER A 229 -2.93 -26.31 18.68
C SER A 229 -3.83 -25.65 19.73
N ASN A 230 -3.59 -24.38 20.07
CA ASN A 230 -4.40 -23.62 21.00
C ASN A 230 -5.69 -23.17 20.31
N ALA A 231 -6.85 -23.47 20.92
CA ALA A 231 -8.15 -23.14 20.37
C ALA A 231 -8.35 -21.63 20.12
N ASN A 232 -7.66 -20.77 20.89
CA ASN A 232 -7.73 -19.32 20.77
C ASN A 232 -6.56 -18.72 19.95
N CYS A 233 -5.74 -19.55 19.29
CA CYS A 233 -4.53 -19.08 18.60
C CYS A 233 -4.83 -17.98 17.57
N GLU A 234 -5.89 -18.12 16.77
CA GLU A 234 -6.29 -17.16 15.74
C GLU A 234 -6.61 -15.78 16.35
N ASP A 235 -7.52 -15.74 17.32
CA ASP A 235 -7.92 -14.51 18.01
C ASP A 235 -6.72 -13.89 18.77
N ASN A 236 -5.86 -14.72 19.38
CA ASN A 236 -4.65 -14.28 20.06
C ASN A 236 -3.67 -13.63 19.08
N VAL A 237 -3.42 -14.26 17.94
CA VAL A 237 -2.56 -13.70 16.88
C VAL A 237 -3.12 -12.38 16.40
N TYR A 238 -4.41 -12.32 16.04
CA TYR A 238 -5.05 -11.10 15.60
C TYR A 238 -4.85 -9.96 16.60
N LEU A 239 -5.22 -10.16 17.87
CA LEU A 239 -5.10 -9.13 18.91
C LEU A 239 -3.64 -8.76 19.21
N PHE A 240 -2.71 -9.70 19.11
CA PHE A 240 -1.29 -9.44 19.29
C PHE A 240 -0.72 -8.56 18.17
N VAL A 241 -1.14 -8.77 16.92
CA VAL A 241 -0.74 -7.89 15.82
C VAL A 241 -1.47 -6.54 15.90
N ILE A 242 -2.69 -6.45 16.42
CA ILE A 242 -3.32 -5.15 16.76
C ILE A 242 -2.51 -4.39 17.83
N GLU A 243 -1.99 -5.07 18.86
CA GLU A 243 -1.04 -4.45 19.81
C GLU A 243 0.25 -4.00 19.14
N PHE A 244 0.70 -4.70 18.10
CA PHE A 244 1.85 -4.30 17.29
C PHE A 244 1.58 -3.02 16.49
N ILE A 245 0.40 -2.87 15.87
CA ILE A 245 0.00 -1.60 15.20
C ILE A 245 0.12 -0.43 16.19
N ARG A 246 -0.44 -0.60 17.40
CA ARG A 246 -0.31 0.42 18.47
C ARG A 246 1.14 0.67 18.85
N TYR A 247 1.96 -0.38 18.96
CA TYR A 247 3.39 -0.24 19.25
C TYR A 247 4.09 0.60 18.18
N LEU A 248 3.82 0.38 16.90
CA LEU A 248 4.37 1.19 15.81
C LEU A 248 3.96 2.66 15.95
N HIS A 249 2.70 2.93 16.28
CA HIS A 249 2.25 4.30 16.46
C HIS A 249 2.91 5.01 17.65
N ILE A 250 2.94 4.35 18.81
CA ILE A 250 3.40 4.98 20.05
C ILE A 250 4.93 5.01 20.16
N GLU A 251 5.60 3.91 19.83
CA GLU A 251 7.05 3.75 20.06
C GLU A 251 7.89 4.02 18.82
N LYS A 252 7.29 3.96 17.62
CA LYS A 252 7.97 4.23 16.34
C LYS A 252 7.45 5.47 15.63
N SER A 253 6.46 6.17 16.22
CA SER A 253 5.86 7.39 15.64
C SER A 253 5.35 7.21 14.21
N LEU A 254 4.95 5.99 13.84
CA LEU A 254 4.34 5.70 12.55
C LEU A 254 2.85 5.99 12.57
N GLU A 255 2.28 6.30 11.42
CA GLU A 255 0.83 6.46 11.31
C GLU A 255 0.11 5.12 11.41
N TRP A 256 -1.13 5.17 11.92
CA TRP A 256 -1.94 3.96 12.12
C TRP A 256 -2.15 3.16 10.83
N VAL A 257 -2.33 3.87 9.72
CA VAL A 257 -2.52 3.28 8.39
C VAL A 257 -1.26 2.58 7.87
N THR A 258 -0.06 3.06 8.26
CA THR A 258 1.21 2.37 8.02
C THR A 258 1.31 1.11 8.86
N GLY A 259 0.87 1.17 10.12
CA GLY A 259 0.81 -0.01 10.99
C GLY A 259 -0.14 -1.08 10.48
N ASP A 260 -1.29 -0.69 9.92
CA ASP A 260 -2.24 -1.58 9.27
C ASP A 260 -1.65 -2.26 8.02
N LEU A 261 -0.85 -1.54 7.22
CA LEU A 261 -0.09 -2.15 6.12
C LEU A 261 0.89 -3.20 6.65
N PHE A 262 1.56 -2.91 7.76
CA PHE A 262 2.49 -3.87 8.37
C PHE A 262 1.75 -5.09 8.90
N PHE A 263 0.56 -4.91 9.49
CA PHE A 263 -0.33 -6.01 9.86
C PHE A 263 -0.63 -6.90 8.65
N GLU A 264 -1.05 -6.33 7.52
CA GLU A 264 -1.33 -7.06 6.28
C GLU A 264 -0.11 -7.90 5.83
N LEU A 265 1.06 -7.27 5.76
CA LEU A 265 2.30 -7.92 5.31
C LEU A 265 2.71 -9.08 6.22
N ILE A 266 2.66 -8.86 7.54
CA ILE A 266 3.00 -9.87 8.56
C ILE A 266 2.03 -11.05 8.52
N MET A 267 0.73 -10.76 8.46
CA MET A 267 -0.31 -11.78 8.47
C MET A 267 -0.27 -12.63 7.20
N LYS A 268 0.00 -12.04 6.04
CA LYS A 268 0.18 -12.77 4.79
C LYS A 268 1.35 -13.75 4.88
N TYR A 269 2.52 -13.30 5.34
CA TYR A 269 3.69 -14.17 5.52
C TYR A 269 3.42 -15.35 6.48
N PHE A 270 2.91 -15.05 7.68
CA PHE A 270 2.70 -16.12 8.67
C PHE A 270 1.51 -17.02 8.35
N GLY A 271 0.50 -16.53 7.63
CA GLY A 271 -0.57 -17.34 7.07
C GLY A 271 -0.03 -18.44 6.16
N GLU A 272 0.83 -18.09 5.20
CA GLU A 272 1.47 -19.05 4.30
C GLU A 272 2.36 -20.07 5.03
N ILE A 273 3.10 -19.63 6.06
CA ILE A 273 3.95 -20.54 6.84
C ILE A 273 3.14 -21.50 7.68
N LYS A 274 2.05 -21.03 8.31
CA LYS A 274 1.18 -21.83 9.17
C LYS A 274 0.64 -23.04 8.42
N GLU A 275 0.31 -22.89 7.13
CA GLU A 275 -0.14 -24.00 6.28
C GLU A 275 0.97 -25.05 6.05
N ARG A 276 2.23 -24.60 5.98
CA ARG A 276 3.40 -25.46 5.71
C ARG A 276 4.02 -26.07 6.97
N ARG A 277 3.80 -25.50 8.16
CA ARG A 277 4.48 -25.90 9.41
C ARG A 277 3.52 -26.04 10.59
N ARG A 278 3.66 -27.14 11.33
CA ARG A 278 2.94 -27.38 12.59
C ARG A 278 3.74 -26.84 13.79
N GLY A 279 3.05 -26.29 14.79
CA GLY A 279 3.66 -25.88 16.05
C GLY A 279 3.35 -24.43 16.42
N PHE A 280 4.37 -23.58 16.40
CA PHE A 280 4.28 -22.17 16.80
C PHE A 280 3.94 -21.28 15.61
N TYR A 281 2.96 -20.38 15.75
CA TYR A 281 2.43 -19.56 14.66
C TYR A 281 3.50 -18.65 14.04
N PHE A 282 4.25 -17.91 14.88
CA PHE A 282 5.28 -16.97 14.41
C PHE A 282 6.62 -17.63 14.08
N SER A 283 6.58 -18.81 13.46
CA SER A 283 7.79 -19.52 13.04
C SER A 283 8.40 -18.89 11.80
N TYR A 284 9.65 -18.43 11.87
CA TYR A 284 10.35 -17.89 10.71
C TYR A 284 11.03 -18.97 9.85
N SER A 285 11.01 -18.75 8.53
CA SER A 285 11.78 -19.50 7.55
C SER A 285 12.43 -18.54 6.56
N LYS A 286 13.74 -18.69 6.31
CA LYS A 286 14.45 -17.92 5.29
C LYS A 286 13.86 -18.18 3.91
N GLU A 287 13.70 -19.45 3.55
CA GLU A 287 13.17 -19.88 2.25
C GLU A 287 11.77 -19.29 2.00
N CYS A 288 10.87 -19.34 2.99
CA CYS A 288 9.54 -18.76 2.84
C CYS A 288 9.57 -17.24 2.80
N LEU A 289 10.49 -16.59 3.51
CA LEU A 289 10.59 -15.12 3.47
C LEU A 289 11.15 -14.65 2.13
N ASP A 290 12.12 -15.38 1.58
CA ASP A 290 12.66 -15.14 0.24
C ASP A 290 11.59 -15.36 -0.85
N GLU A 291 10.81 -16.44 -0.79
CA GLU A 291 9.66 -16.67 -1.68
C GLU A 291 8.60 -15.57 -1.56
N TYR A 292 8.21 -15.23 -0.33
CA TYR A 292 7.24 -14.18 -0.04
C TYR A 292 7.69 -12.83 -0.59
N LEU A 293 8.93 -12.41 -0.29
CA LEU A 293 9.50 -11.16 -0.80
C LEU A 293 9.69 -11.20 -2.32
N GLY A 294 10.12 -12.34 -2.87
CA GLY A 294 10.30 -12.54 -4.31
C GLY A 294 9.01 -12.30 -5.10
N SER A 295 7.84 -12.54 -4.50
CA SER A 295 6.54 -12.22 -5.11
C SER A 295 6.32 -10.72 -5.36
N TYR A 296 7.05 -9.85 -4.65
CA TYR A 296 6.98 -8.40 -4.79
C TYR A 296 8.03 -7.80 -5.73
N PHE A 297 9.09 -8.52 -6.08
CA PHE A 297 10.24 -7.98 -6.85
C PHE A 297 10.38 -8.56 -8.27
N GLY A 298 9.29 -9.07 -8.85
CA GLY A 298 9.25 -9.58 -10.22
C GLY A 298 9.45 -8.51 -11.31
N PHE A 299 9.73 -8.95 -12.55
CA PHE A 299 10.13 -8.12 -13.71
C PHE A 299 9.11 -7.03 -14.15
N PHE A 300 7.90 -6.99 -13.58
CA PHE A 300 6.89 -5.95 -13.79
C PHE A 300 6.04 -5.68 -12.53
N SER A 301 6.61 -5.92 -11.35
CA SER A 301 5.84 -5.79 -10.10
C SER A 301 5.53 -4.32 -9.79
N LEU A 302 4.24 -4.00 -9.69
CA LEU A 302 3.75 -2.72 -9.13
C LEU A 302 3.90 -2.64 -7.60
N ASN A 303 4.30 -3.75 -6.96
CA ASN A 303 4.29 -3.91 -5.51
C ASN A 303 5.71 -3.94 -4.88
N ASP A 304 6.73 -3.51 -5.61
CA ASP A 304 8.12 -3.49 -5.13
C ASP A 304 8.30 -2.68 -3.83
N ALA A 305 7.61 -1.55 -3.72
CA ALA A 305 7.56 -0.73 -2.50
C ALA A 305 6.97 -1.51 -1.31
N LYS A 306 5.95 -2.34 -1.52
CA LYS A 306 5.42 -3.24 -0.47
C LYS A 306 6.45 -4.30 -0.06
N GLY A 307 7.22 -4.82 -1.02
CA GLY A 307 8.31 -5.75 -0.73
C GLY A 307 9.34 -5.15 0.22
N MET A 308 9.76 -3.90 -0.05
CA MET A 308 10.66 -3.15 0.83
C MET A 308 10.05 -2.91 2.22
N ALA A 309 8.76 -2.57 2.27
CA ALA A 309 8.05 -2.40 3.52
C ALA A 309 7.89 -3.72 4.30
N GLY A 310 7.74 -4.85 3.61
CA GLY A 310 7.66 -6.18 4.21
C GLY A 310 8.91 -6.52 5.02
N LEU A 311 10.10 -6.24 4.48
CA LEU A 311 11.36 -6.40 5.21
C LEU A 311 11.36 -5.60 6.52
N LYS A 312 10.95 -4.33 6.48
CA LYS A 312 10.86 -3.47 7.67
C LYS A 312 9.78 -3.90 8.64
N ALA A 313 8.64 -4.38 8.15
CA ALA A 313 7.58 -4.93 8.98
C ALA A 313 8.07 -6.14 9.79
N HIS A 314 8.81 -7.05 9.18
CA HIS A 314 9.40 -8.19 9.88
C HIS A 314 10.48 -7.79 10.89
N GLU A 315 11.29 -6.77 10.59
CA GLU A 315 12.28 -6.22 11.51
C GLU A 315 11.61 -5.66 12.78
N PHE A 316 10.61 -4.79 12.61
CA PHE A 316 9.88 -4.22 13.74
C PHE A 316 9.06 -5.26 14.50
N PHE A 317 8.42 -6.21 13.81
CA PHE A 317 7.61 -7.22 14.46
C PHE A 317 8.44 -8.23 15.25
N SER A 318 9.61 -8.62 14.75
CA SER A 318 10.53 -9.48 15.50
C SER A 318 11.07 -8.79 16.75
N SER A 319 11.40 -7.50 16.65
CA SER A 319 11.76 -6.66 17.80
C SER A 319 10.63 -6.57 18.82
N PHE A 320 9.39 -6.33 18.36
CA PHE A 320 8.21 -6.29 19.22
C PHE A 320 7.95 -7.62 19.93
N MET A 321 8.02 -8.75 19.21
CA MET A 321 7.88 -10.09 19.79
C MET A 321 8.95 -10.36 20.86
N HIS A 322 10.19 -9.90 20.64
CA HIS A 322 11.26 -10.05 21.61
C HIS A 322 11.02 -9.21 22.86
N GLN A 323 10.61 -7.94 22.70
CA GLN A 323 10.26 -7.06 23.82
C GLN A 323 9.10 -7.61 24.66
N LYS A 324 8.14 -8.31 24.02
CA LYS A 324 7.03 -8.99 24.67
C LYS A 324 7.40 -10.37 25.25
N GLY A 325 8.66 -10.82 25.12
CA GLY A 325 9.12 -12.10 25.64
C GLY A 325 8.61 -13.33 24.88
N ILE A 326 8.04 -13.14 23.68
CA ILE A 326 7.46 -14.21 22.87
C ILE A 326 8.53 -15.04 22.16
N ILE A 327 9.59 -14.37 21.72
CA ILE A 327 10.78 -14.99 21.13
C ILE A 327 12.03 -14.70 21.97
N ARG A 328 12.98 -15.62 21.96
CA ARG A 328 14.26 -15.49 22.70
C ARG A 328 15.31 -14.77 21.85
N ASP A 329 16.36 -14.24 22.50
CA ASP A 329 17.48 -13.56 21.82
C ASP A 329 18.10 -14.38 20.68
N LYS A 330 18.19 -15.71 20.84
CA LYS A 330 18.73 -16.58 19.80
C LYS A 330 17.84 -16.63 18.56
N GLU A 331 16.52 -16.56 18.75
CA GLU A 331 15.56 -16.52 17.65
C GLU A 331 15.58 -15.15 16.98
N LEU A 332 15.59 -14.06 17.75
CA LEU A 332 15.74 -12.70 17.23
C LEU A 332 16.98 -12.56 16.34
N ARG A 333 18.17 -12.92 16.85
CA ARG A 333 19.43 -12.87 16.07
C ARG A 333 19.41 -13.70 14.79
N LYS A 334 18.63 -14.78 14.77
CA LYS A 334 18.46 -15.59 13.56
C LYS A 334 17.60 -14.85 12.54
N ILE A 335 16.52 -14.21 12.97
CA ILE A 335 15.62 -13.43 12.12
C ILE A 335 16.36 -12.20 11.58
N GLU A 336 17.06 -11.45 12.43
CA GLU A 336 17.87 -10.28 12.03
C GLU A 336 18.87 -10.65 10.93
N ARG A 337 19.61 -11.76 11.09
CA ARG A 337 20.54 -12.23 10.06
C ARG A 337 19.85 -12.55 8.74
N VAL A 338 18.68 -13.19 8.79
CA VAL A 338 17.91 -13.51 7.58
C VAL A 338 17.46 -12.22 6.87
N ILE A 339 16.97 -11.24 7.62
CA ILE A 339 16.57 -9.93 7.09
C ILE A 339 17.79 -9.21 6.49
N GLU A 340 18.93 -9.18 7.18
CA GLU A 340 20.18 -8.59 6.68
C GLU A 340 20.64 -9.23 5.36
N GLU A 341 20.62 -10.57 5.27
CA GLU A 341 20.99 -11.30 4.07
C GLU A 341 20.05 -10.99 2.89
N LEU A 342 18.74 -10.89 3.14
CA LEU A 342 17.73 -10.58 2.12
C LEU A 342 17.70 -9.09 1.74
N ASN A 343 18.21 -8.20 2.59
CA ASN A 343 18.28 -6.78 2.30
C ASN A 343 19.44 -6.42 1.35
N VAL A 344 20.44 -7.31 1.17
CA VAL A 344 21.59 -7.03 0.28
C VAL A 344 21.16 -6.79 -1.18
N PRO A 345 20.37 -7.66 -1.83
CA PRO A 345 19.87 -7.40 -3.19
C PRO A 345 18.93 -6.19 -3.26
N SER A 346 18.15 -5.95 -2.20
CA SER A 346 17.23 -4.82 -2.12
C SER A 346 17.95 -3.46 -2.09
N ARG A 347 19.21 -3.40 -1.64
CA ARG A 347 20.00 -2.15 -1.65
C ARG A 347 20.31 -1.64 -3.05
N GLU A 348 20.64 -2.53 -3.99
CA GLU A 348 20.88 -2.12 -5.38
C GLU A 348 19.61 -1.58 -6.03
N LEU A 349 18.47 -2.19 -5.73
CA LEU A 349 17.16 -1.71 -6.18
C LEU A 349 16.83 -0.34 -5.53
N TYR A 350 17.10 -0.20 -4.23
CA TYR A 350 16.95 1.07 -3.53
C TYR A 350 17.81 2.18 -4.14
N GLU A 351 19.10 1.92 -4.39
CA GLU A 351 20.03 2.88 -4.98
C GLU A 351 19.58 3.37 -6.37
N ARG A 352 18.97 2.50 -7.18
CA ARG A 352 18.45 2.86 -8.50
C ARG A 352 17.14 3.65 -8.46
N ASN A 353 16.29 3.36 -7.48
CA ASN A 353 14.93 3.90 -7.38
C ASN A 353 14.69 4.62 -6.04
N THR A 354 15.71 5.33 -5.53
CA THR A 354 15.67 6.00 -4.22
C THR A 354 14.44 6.90 -4.08
N TRP A 355 14.06 7.56 -5.18
CA TRP A 355 12.89 8.42 -5.26
C TRP A 355 11.57 7.70 -4.92
N LYS A 356 11.41 6.40 -5.25
CA LYS A 356 10.19 5.61 -4.93
C LYS A 356 10.13 5.21 -3.46
N TYR A 357 11.29 4.92 -2.86
CA TYR A 357 11.39 4.28 -1.54
C TYR A 357 11.81 5.25 -0.43
N ARG A 358 11.60 6.56 -0.61
CA ARG A 358 11.93 7.59 0.38
C ARG A 358 11.25 7.37 1.73
N PHE A 359 10.12 6.66 1.77
CA PHE A 359 9.47 6.26 3.03
C PHE A 359 10.40 5.47 3.97
N LEU A 360 11.38 4.73 3.45
CA LEU A 360 12.33 3.98 4.27
C LEU A 360 13.20 4.91 5.13
N GLU A 361 13.49 6.12 4.66
CA GLU A 361 14.25 7.13 5.39
C GLU A 361 13.46 7.68 6.59
N ALA A 362 12.14 7.78 6.45
CA ALA A 362 11.26 8.26 7.51
C ALA A 362 11.09 7.24 8.66
N TRP A 363 11.50 5.98 8.45
CA TRP A 363 11.37 4.90 9.43
C TRP A 363 12.69 4.50 10.11
N MET A 364 13.82 5.09 9.69
CA MET A 364 15.13 4.92 10.33
C MET A 364 15.29 5.87 11.51
#